data_AF-A0A2H0PQ41-F1
#
_entry.id   AF-A0A2H0PQ41-F1
#
_cell.length_a   1.000
_cell.length_b   1.000
_cell.length_c   1.000
_cell.angle_alpha   90.00
_cell.angle_beta   90.00
_cell.angle_gamma   90.00
#
_symmetry.space_group_name_H-M   'P 1'
#
loop_
_entity.id
_entity.type
_entity.pdbx_description
1 polymer ?
#
loop_
_entity_poly.entity_id
_entity_poly.type
_entity_poly.pdbx_seq_one_letter_code
_entity_poly.pdbx_strand_id
1 'polypeptide(L)'
;MKKLSVKKAIKFGSLFGLFVLAGVSFLFAQEAAAAGAATSNLEIIKWLGMASGFSIGLAALGSGLGQGKMVASAMDGIARNPQAAKDMFVPLILGLAFTEALTIYALVFGFVFKLLVL
;
A
#
# COMPACT_ATOMS: atom_id res chain seq x y z
N MET A 1 8.28 -25.48 -7.87
CA MET A 1 8.06 -24.49 -6.78
C MET A 1 9.42 -24.11 -6.19
N LYS A 2 9.95 -22.92 -6.50
CA LYS A 2 11.25 -22.44 -5.96
C LYS A 2 11.08 -22.29 -4.45
N LYS A 3 11.71 -23.17 -3.64
CA LYS A 3 11.62 -23.11 -2.19
C LYS A 3 11.96 -21.70 -1.73
N LEU A 4 11.00 -20.98 -1.16
CA LEU A 4 11.23 -19.67 -0.58
C LEU A 4 12.29 -19.87 0.50
N SER A 5 13.52 -19.41 0.24
CA SER A 5 14.63 -19.60 1.17
C SER A 5 14.23 -18.99 2.51
N VAL A 6 14.25 -19.79 3.57
CA VAL A 6 13.88 -19.39 4.94
C VAL A 6 14.55 -18.07 5.34
N LYS A 7 15.76 -17.80 4.83
CA LYS A 7 16.48 -16.55 5.02
C LYS A 7 15.78 -15.32 4.42
N LYS A 8 15.07 -15.45 3.30
CA LYS A 8 14.26 -14.36 2.69
C LYS A 8 12.98 -14.10 3.49
N ALA A 9 12.33 -15.15 3.99
CA ALA A 9 11.16 -15.01 4.86
C ALA A 9 11.53 -14.32 6.18
N ILE A 10 12.65 -14.70 6.79
CA ILE A 10 13.17 -14.05 8.02
C ILE A 10 13.54 -12.58 7.76
N LYS A 11 14.21 -12.26 6.64
CA LYS A 11 14.52 -10.87 6.28
C LYS A 11 13.26 -10.03 6.06
N PHE A 12 12.25 -10.59 5.41
CA PHE A 12 10.97 -9.90 5.20
C PHE A 12 10.23 -9.68 6.54
N GLY A 13 10.16 -10.72 7.39
CA GLY A 13 9.53 -10.62 8.71
C GLY A 13 10.24 -9.65 9.64
N SER A 14 11.58 -9.60 9.63
CA SER A 14 12.36 -8.64 10.41
C SER A 14 12.17 -7.21 9.91
N LEU A 15 12.14 -7.00 8.59
CA LEU A 15 11.92 -5.67 8.01
C LEU A 15 10.50 -5.16 8.26
N PHE A 16 9.50 -6.06 8.17
CA PHE A 16 8.12 -5.76 8.53
C PHE A 16 7.98 -5.48 10.03
N GLY A 17 8.62 -6.28 10.89
CA GLY A 17 8.64 -6.05 12.33
C GLY A 17 9.27 -4.70 12.72
N LEU A 18 10.36 -4.31 12.06
CA LEU A 18 10.99 -3.01 12.26
C LEU A 18 10.10 -1.85 11.79
N PHE A 19 9.40 -2.02 10.66
CA PHE A 19 8.44 -1.05 10.18
C PHE A 19 7.27 -0.86 11.16
N VAL A 20 6.74 -1.96 11.72
CA VAL A 20 5.68 -1.93 12.74
C VAL A 20 6.18 -1.25 14.01
N LEU A 21 7.35 -1.63 14.53
CA LEU A 21 7.95 -1.00 15.71
C LEU A 21 8.22 0.50 15.52
N ALA A 22 8.70 0.91 14.35
CA ALA A 22 8.92 2.32 14.03
C ALA A 22 7.60 3.12 13.96
N GLY A 23 6.54 2.53 13.40
CA GLY A 23 5.20 3.15 13.37
C GLY A 23 4.58 3.31 14.76
N VAL A 24 4.79 2.33 15.65
CA VAL A 24 4.30 2.36 17.04
C VAL A 24 4.99 3.44 17.88
N SER A 25 6.28 3.68 17.65
CA SER A 25 7.03 4.77 18.31
C SER A 25 6.48 6.16 17.96
N PHE A 26 5.98 6.35 16.73
CA PHE A 26 5.35 7.60 16.30
C PHE A 26 4.04 7.88 17.04
N LEU A 27 3.31 6.81 17.40
CA LEU A 27 2.05 6.88 18.14
C LEU A 27 2.27 7.32 19.59
N PHE A 28 3.29 6.76 20.26
CA PHE A 28 3.64 7.13 21.63
C PHE A 28 4.32 8.51 21.74
N ALA A 29 5.00 8.97 20.69
CA ALA A 29 5.56 10.32 20.64
C ALA A 29 4.46 11.41 20.56
N GLN A 30 3.32 11.11 19.93
CA GLN A 30 2.21 12.04 19.81
C GLN A 30 1.53 12.32 21.16
N GLU A 31 1.46 11.32 22.05
CA GLU A 31 0.91 11.46 23.41
C GLU A 31 1.74 12.44 24.26
N ALA A 32 3.07 12.41 24.12
CA ALA A 32 3.96 13.34 24.84
C ALA A 32 3.87 14.80 24.34
N ALA A 33 3.52 15.00 23.06
CA ALA A 33 3.32 16.33 22.48
C ALA A 33 1.90 16.89 22.76
N ALA A 34 0.94 16.04 23.10
CA ALA A 34 -0.46 16.42 23.32
C ALA A 34 -0.74 17.04 24.69
N ALA A 35 0.21 16.99 25.64
CA ALA A 35 -0.01 17.41 27.03
C ALA A 35 -0.13 18.95 27.27
N GLY A 36 -0.32 19.79 26.24
CA GLY A 36 -0.35 21.25 26.48
C GLY A 36 -0.88 22.19 25.40
N ALA A 37 -1.44 21.72 24.28
CA ALA A 37 -1.94 22.63 23.24
C ALA A 37 -3.43 22.37 22.96
N ALA A 38 -4.27 23.39 23.14
CA ALA A 38 -5.57 23.45 22.50
C ALA A 38 -5.34 23.58 20.99
N THR A 39 -5.13 22.44 20.32
CA THR A 39 -4.90 22.37 18.89
C THR A 39 -6.17 22.82 18.19
N SER A 40 -6.14 23.99 17.56
CA SER A 40 -7.27 24.50 16.78
C SER A 40 -7.65 23.47 15.71
N ASN A 41 -8.95 23.37 15.40
CA ASN A 41 -9.46 22.43 14.37
C ASN A 41 -8.71 22.56 13.03
N LEU A 42 -8.19 23.75 12.72
CA LEU A 42 -7.38 24.04 11.54
C LEU A 42 -6.04 23.28 11.52
N GLU A 43 -5.36 23.14 12.66
CA GLU A 43 -4.09 22.42 12.74
C GLU A 43 -4.31 20.91 12.58
N ILE A 44 -5.37 20.36 13.16
CA ILE A 44 -5.76 18.95 12.97
C ILE A 44 -6.02 18.66 11.49
N ILE A 45 -6.75 19.54 10.80
CA ILE A 45 -7.07 19.40 9.37
C ILE A 45 -5.81 19.42 8.49
N LYS A 46 -4.82 20.25 8.81
CA LYS A 46 -3.53 20.30 8.08
C LYS A 46 -2.77 18.98 8.18
N TRP A 47 -2.61 18.45 9.39
CA TRP A 47 -1.91 17.17 9.62
C TRP A 47 -2.62 16.01 8.94
N LEU A 48 -3.95 15.95 9.03
CA LEU A 48 -4.74 14.92 8.37
C LEU A 48 -4.70 15.03 6.84
N GLY A 49 -4.70 16.25 6.27
CA GLY A 49 -4.55 16.46 4.83
C GLY A 49 -3.20 16.00 4.28
N MET A 50 -2.11 16.21 5.04
CA MET A 50 -0.80 15.67 4.68
C MET A 50 -0.79 14.13 4.80
N ALA A 51 -1.38 13.58 5.87
CA ALA A 51 -1.48 12.15 6.06
C ALA A 51 -2.30 11.46 4.95
N SER A 52 -3.39 12.09 4.48
CA SER A 52 -4.22 11.54 3.39
C SER A 52 -3.43 11.45 2.08
N GLY A 53 -2.69 12.49 1.70
CA GLY A 53 -1.86 12.47 0.49
C GLY A 53 -0.76 11.40 0.57
N PHE A 54 -0.12 11.29 1.74
CA PHE A 54 0.94 10.30 1.95
C PHE A 54 0.40 8.86 1.91
N SER A 55 -0.79 8.62 2.48
CA SER A 55 -1.43 7.30 2.48
C SER A 55 -1.74 6.79 1.07
N ILE A 56 -2.29 7.66 0.21
CA ILE A 56 -2.60 7.31 -1.19
C ILE A 56 -1.30 7.09 -1.97
N GLY A 57 -0.29 7.95 -1.77
CA GLY A 57 1.01 7.79 -2.41
C GLY A 57 1.68 6.45 -2.08
N LEU A 58 1.66 6.05 -0.81
CA LEU A 58 2.19 4.74 -0.39
C LEU A 58 1.39 3.56 -0.95
N ALA A 59 0.05 3.66 -0.97
CA ALA A 59 -0.80 2.63 -1.56
C ALA A 59 -0.50 2.46 -3.06
N ALA A 60 -0.42 3.57 -3.80
CA ALA A 60 -0.10 3.57 -5.23
C ALA A 60 1.30 3.00 -5.52
N LEU A 61 2.30 3.32 -4.69
CA LEU A 61 3.65 2.74 -4.83
C LEU A 61 3.65 1.22 -4.63
N GLY A 62 2.95 0.72 -3.61
CA GLY A 62 2.82 -0.71 -3.36
C GLY A 62 2.15 -1.45 -4.52
N SER A 63 1.02 -0.92 -4.99
CA SER A 63 0.25 -1.51 -6.09
C SER A 63 0.99 -1.44 -7.42
N GLY A 64 1.62 -0.32 -7.77
CA GLY A 64 2.39 -0.19 -9.01
C GLY A 64 3.55 -1.18 -9.10
N LEU A 65 4.28 -1.39 -8.00
CA LEU A 65 5.36 -2.38 -7.94
C LEU A 65 4.84 -3.83 -8.06
N GLY A 66 3.69 -4.12 -7.46
CA GLY A 66 3.02 -5.43 -7.57
C GLY A 66 2.53 -5.72 -8.98
N GLN A 67 1.81 -4.77 -9.58
CA GLN A 67 1.26 -4.86 -10.92
C GLN A 67 2.37 -4.98 -11.98
N GLY A 68 3.43 -4.18 -11.87
CA GLY A 68 4.56 -4.26 -12.80
C GLY A 68 5.20 -5.65 -12.84
N LYS A 69 5.36 -6.30 -11.68
CA LYS A 69 5.86 -7.68 -11.59
C LYS A 69 4.88 -8.71 -12.15
N MET A 70 3.59 -8.53 -11.87
CA MET A 70 2.54 -9.43 -12.35
C MET A 70 2.47 -9.41 -13.88
N VAL A 71 2.43 -8.21 -14.48
CA VAL A 71 2.39 -8.04 -15.94
C VAL A 71 3.66 -8.57 -16.58
N ALA A 72 4.86 -8.26 -16.05
CA ALA A 72 6.11 -8.79 -16.58
C ALA A 72 6.12 -10.33 -16.59
N SER A 73 5.70 -10.97 -15.49
CA SER A 73 5.62 -12.43 -15.43
C SER A 73 4.59 -13.02 -16.39
N ALA A 74 3.48 -12.32 -16.62
CA ALA A 74 2.48 -12.75 -17.59
C ALA A 74 3.02 -12.65 -19.02
N MET A 75 3.70 -11.56 -19.37
CA MET A 75 4.31 -11.38 -20.70
C MET A 75 5.40 -12.41 -20.97
N ASP A 76 6.25 -12.73 -20.00
CA ASP A 76 7.24 -13.81 -20.10
C ASP A 76 6.57 -15.18 -20.34
N GLY A 77 5.41 -15.41 -19.70
CA GLY A 77 4.59 -16.60 -19.93
C GLY A 77 4.04 -16.68 -21.35
N ILE A 78 3.48 -15.57 -21.86
CA ILE A 78 2.92 -15.49 -23.23
C ILE A 78 4.03 -15.65 -24.25
N ALA A 79 5.20 -15.02 -24.05
CA ALA A 79 6.33 -15.11 -24.97
C ALA A 79 6.84 -16.55 -25.13
N ARG A 80 6.77 -17.37 -24.07
CA ARG A 80 7.16 -18.78 -24.10
C ARG A 80 6.08 -19.71 -24.63
N ASN A 81 4.80 -19.37 -24.39
CA ASN A 81 3.66 -20.14 -24.90
C ASN A 81 2.55 -19.19 -25.38
N PRO A 82 2.58 -18.76 -26.65
CA PRO A 82 1.61 -17.82 -27.18
C PRO A 82 0.17 -18.34 -27.16
N GLN A 83 -0.03 -19.65 -27.20
CA GLN A 83 -1.36 -20.27 -27.18
C GLN A 83 -2.07 -20.10 -25.82
N ALA A 84 -1.30 -19.95 -24.73
CA ALA A 84 -1.84 -19.74 -23.38
C ALA A 84 -2.30 -18.30 -23.12
N ALA A 85 -2.16 -17.37 -24.07
CA ALA A 85 -2.49 -15.96 -23.86
C ALA A 85 -3.96 -15.75 -23.45
N LYS A 86 -4.89 -16.49 -24.06
CA LYS A 86 -6.32 -16.39 -23.73
C LYS A 86 -6.61 -16.90 -22.32
N ASP A 87 -6.01 -18.02 -21.93
CA ASP A 87 -6.24 -18.66 -20.62
C ASP A 87 -5.59 -17.86 -19.48
N MET A 88 -4.53 -17.10 -19.76
CA MET A 88 -3.87 -16.25 -18.77
C MET A 88 -4.49 -14.86 -18.61
N PHE A 89 -5.32 -14.41 -19.56
CA PHE A 89 -5.90 -13.07 -19.51
C PHE A 89 -6.84 -12.87 -18.31
N VAL A 90 -7.76 -13.82 -18.08
CA VAL A 90 -8.70 -13.77 -16.95
C VAL A 90 -7.98 -13.71 -15.60
N PRO A 91 -7.05 -14.63 -15.26
CA PRO A 91 -6.33 -14.57 -13.99
C PRO A 91 -5.43 -13.34 -13.86
N LEU A 92 -4.86 -12.82 -14.96
CA LEU A 92 -4.09 -11.57 -14.96
C LEU A 92 -4.98 -10.40 -14.55
N ILE A 93 -6.12 -10.21 -15.22
CA ILE A 93 -7.04 -9.11 -14.92
C ILE A 93 -7.61 -9.22 -13.49
N LEU A 94 -7.93 -10.43 -13.02
CA LEU A 94 -8.35 -10.65 -11.64
C LEU A 94 -7.26 -10.25 -10.63
N GLY A 95 -6.01 -10.64 -10.87
CA GLY A 95 -4.88 -10.25 -10.03
C GLY A 95 -4.66 -8.73 -10.01
N LEU A 96 -4.74 -8.08 -11.17
CA LEU A 96 -4.64 -6.63 -11.29
C LEU A 96 -5.79 -5.92 -10.57
N ALA A 97 -7.02 -6.41 -10.73
CA ALA A 97 -8.21 -5.86 -10.09
C ALA A 97 -8.15 -5.96 -8.55
N PHE A 98 -7.70 -7.10 -8.01
CA PHE A 98 -7.51 -7.22 -6.56
C PHE A 98 -6.43 -6.28 -6.05
N THR A 99 -5.33 -6.13 -6.78
CA THR A 99 -4.26 -5.20 -6.38
C THR A 99 -4.76 -3.76 -6.40
N GLU A 100 -5.55 -3.39 -7.41
CA GLU A 100 -6.09 -2.04 -7.56
C GLU A 100 -7.20 -1.72 -6.55
N ALA A 101 -7.99 -2.71 -6.13
CA ALA A 101 -9.01 -2.53 -5.10
C ALA A 101 -8.43 -1.99 -3.78
N LEU A 102 -7.21 -2.41 -3.41
CA LEU A 102 -6.52 -1.88 -2.22
C LEU A 102 -6.11 -0.41 -2.42
N THR A 103 -5.64 -0.05 -3.61
CA THR A 103 -5.33 1.36 -3.96
C THR A 103 -6.59 2.22 -3.89
N ILE A 104 -7.70 1.71 -4.42
CA ILE A 104 -8.98 2.41 -4.43
C ILE A 104 -9.50 2.61 -3.01
N TYR A 105 -9.30 1.68 -2.08
CA TYR A 105 -9.67 1.91 -0.67
C TYR A 105 -8.93 3.10 -0.05
N ALA A 106 -7.63 3.27 -0.33
CA ALA A 106 -6.88 4.43 0.13
C ALA A 106 -7.40 5.74 -0.50
N LEU A 107 -7.71 5.70 -1.79
CA LEU A 107 -8.28 6.84 -2.53
C LEU A 107 -9.68 7.23 -2.03
N VAL A 108 -10.54 6.25 -1.76
CA VAL A 108 -11.88 6.46 -1.19
C VAL A 108 -11.76 7.11 0.18
N PHE A 109 -10.84 6.65 1.02
CA PHE A 109 -10.62 7.24 2.33
C PHE A 109 -10.19 8.71 2.23
N GLY A 110 -9.30 9.03 1.28
CA GLY A 110 -8.90 10.42 1.01
C GLY A 110 -10.04 11.30 0.51
N PHE A 111 -10.91 10.79 -0.37
CA PHE A 111 -12.09 11.53 -0.84
C PHE A 111 -13.13 11.73 0.26
N VAL A 112 -13.43 10.70 1.05
CA VAL A 112 -14.34 10.81 2.19
C VAL A 112 -13.83 11.84 3.19
N PHE A 113 -12.53 11.83 3.50
CA PHE A 113 -11.91 12.84 4.36
C PHE A 113 -12.08 14.26 3.77
N LYS A 114 -11.79 14.44 2.47
CA LYS A 114 -11.95 15.72 1.80
C LYS A 114 -13.39 16.24 1.83
N LEU A 115 -14.39 15.35 1.68
CA LEU A 115 -15.81 15.70 1.76
C LEU A 115 -16.29 15.97 3.18
N LEU A 116 -15.76 15.29 4.19
CA LEU A 116 -16.20 15.42 5.59
C LEU A 116 -15.68 16.71 6.25
N VAL A 117 -14.54 17.21 5.78
CA VAL A 117 -13.79 18.31 6.43
C VAL A 117 -14.03 19.68 5.79
N LEU A 118 -14.60 19.72 4.57
CA LEU A 118 -15.06 20.94 3.91
C LEU A 118 -16.56 21.15 4.16
#